data_AF-A0A9C7UQW4-F1
#
_entry.id   AF-A0A9C7UQW4-F1
#
_cell.length_a   1.000
_cell.length_b   1.000
_cell.length_c   1.000
_cell.angle_alpha   90.00
_cell.angle_beta   90.00
_cell.angle_gamma   90.00
#
_symmetry.space_group_name_H-M   'P 1'
#
loop_
_entity.id
_entity.type
_entity.pdbx_description
1 polymer ?
#
loop_
_entity_poly.entity_id
_entity_poly.type
_entity_poly.pdbx_seq_one_letter_code
_entity_poly.pdbx_strand_id
1 'polypeptide(L)'
;MLFCRWCHNLLILERQQDSFRFVCRTCPFYYQVEGKMERKLFGLQKKQEADILGGEKQWDLADQTDAMCPLCSHRKAYFFQMQTRSADEPMSTFYRCVQCGYQWKEN
;
A
#
# COMPACT_ATOMS: atom_id res chain seq x y z
N MET A 1 14.50 7.34 11.65
CA MET A 1 13.41 8.16 12.25
C MET A 1 13.51 8.00 13.75
N LEU A 2 13.50 9.10 14.53
CA LEU A 2 13.67 9.06 15.99
C LEU A 2 12.34 9.48 16.67
N PHE A 3 11.99 8.80 17.74
CA PHE A 3 10.78 9.05 18.53
C PHE A 3 11.16 9.47 19.95
N CYS A 4 10.35 10.34 20.54
CA CYS A 4 10.54 10.73 21.93
C CYS A 4 10.17 9.60 22.89
N ARG A 5 10.97 9.39 23.93
CA ARG A 5 10.72 8.35 24.94
C ARG A 5 9.44 8.60 25.76
N TRP A 6 9.04 9.86 25.95
CA TRP A 6 7.88 10.21 26.78
C TRP A 6 6.59 10.42 25.97
N CYS A 7 6.63 11.26 24.92
CA CYS A 7 5.45 11.57 24.11
C CYS A 7 5.17 10.50 23.03
N HIS A 8 6.09 9.56 22.77
CA HIS A 8 6.12 8.64 21.61
C HIS A 8 5.88 9.31 20.24
N ASN A 9 5.89 10.64 20.19
CA ASN A 9 5.75 11.42 18.99
C ASN A 9 7.07 11.45 18.22
N LEU A 10 6.94 11.58 16.90
CA LEU A 10 8.04 11.73 15.99
C LEU A 10 8.80 13.02 16.30
N LEU A 11 10.12 12.93 16.48
CA LEU A 11 10.95 14.10 16.65
C LEU A 11 11.16 14.81 15.31
N ILE A 12 11.02 16.13 15.33
CA ILE A 12 11.14 16.95 14.13
C ILE A 12 12.51 17.59 14.12
N LEU A 13 13.13 17.62 12.95
CA LEU A 13 14.41 18.26 12.74
C LEU A 13 14.24 19.78 12.67
N GLU A 14 14.92 20.50 13.54
CA GLU A 14 15.03 21.96 13.52
C GLU A 14 16.49 22.36 13.30
N ARG A 15 16.71 23.35 12.43
CA ARG A 15 18.04 23.88 12.12
C ARG A 15 18.33 25.08 13.02
N GLN A 16 19.41 25.03 13.79
CA GLN A 16 19.87 26.11 14.64
C GLN A 16 21.26 26.57 14.18
N GLN A 17 21.36 27.73 13.52
CA GLN A 17 22.59 28.37 12.99
C GLN A 17 23.58 27.44 12.26
N ASP A 18 24.34 26.62 13.01
CA ASP A 18 25.38 25.70 12.53
C ASP A 18 25.15 24.21 12.91
N SER A 19 24.14 23.90 13.73
CA SER A 19 23.80 22.55 14.17
C SER A 19 22.33 22.19 13.92
N PHE A 20 22.02 20.90 13.93
CA PHE A 20 20.64 20.40 13.85
C PHE A 20 20.24 19.79 15.19
N ARG A 21 18.99 20.04 15.60
CA ARG A 21 18.39 19.44 16.80
C ARG A 21 17.07 18.77 16.45
N PHE A 22 16.81 17.64 17.10
CA PHE A 22 15.52 16.95 17.04
C PHE A 22 14.67 17.36 18.24
N VAL A 23 13.46 17.88 18.00
CA VAL A 23 12.58 18.43 19.04
C VAL A 23 11.20 17.73 19.01
N CYS A 24 10.62 17.38 20.16
CA CYS A 24 9.20 16.98 20.24
C CYS A 24 8.33 18.25 20.28
N ARG A 25 7.23 18.30 19.50
CA ARG A 25 6.27 19.41 19.58
C ARG A 25 5.39 19.39 20.84
N THR A 26 5.34 18.25 21.52
CA THR A 26 4.42 18.00 22.64
C THR A 26 5.12 18.06 24.00
N CYS A 27 6.45 17.90 24.04
CA CYS A 27 7.20 17.90 25.30
C CYS A 27 8.54 18.62 25.10
N PRO A 28 9.17 19.13 26.17
CA PRO A 28 10.42 19.89 26.10
C PRO A 28 11.67 19.03 25.79
N PHE A 29 11.49 17.79 25.35
CA PHE A 29 12.59 16.91 24.98
C PHE A 29 13.24 17.37 23.67
N TYR A 30 14.57 17.49 23.70
CA TYR A 30 15.40 17.73 22.54
C TYR A 30 16.60 16.79 22.51
N TYR A 31 17.06 16.46 21.30
CA TYR A 31 18.24 15.64 21.06
C TYR A 31 19.15 16.32 20.04
N GLN A 32 20.43 16.49 20.37
CA GLN A 32 21.39 17.17 19.51
C GLN A 32 21.99 16.20 18.49
N VAL A 33 22.08 16.62 17.22
CA VAL A 33 22.66 15.80 16.15
C VAL A 33 24.16 16.07 16.06
N GLU A 34 24.98 15.08 16.38
CA GLU A 34 26.46 15.17 16.30
C GLU A 34 27.02 14.65 14.96
N GLY A 35 26.18 14.22 14.02
CA GLY A 35 26.61 13.57 12.76
C GLY A 35 26.34 14.38 11.48
N LYS A 36 27.18 14.19 10.45
CA LYS A 36 26.92 14.68 9.08
C LYS A 36 25.66 14.01 8.53
N MET A 37 24.65 14.80 8.19
CA MET A 37 23.43 14.27 7.57
C MET A 37 23.67 13.94 6.10
N GLU A 38 23.63 12.66 5.76
CA GLU A 38 23.58 12.20 4.36
C GLU A 38 22.11 11.97 3.96
N ARG A 39 21.60 12.79 3.04
CA ARG A 39 20.32 12.48 2.37
C ARG A 39 20.61 11.47 1.26
N LYS A 40 20.52 10.18 1.57
CA LYS A 40 20.40 9.16 0.53
C LYS A 40 18.99 9.26 -0.06
N LEU A 41 18.83 10.03 -1.13
CA LEU A 41 17.71 9.85 -2.03
C LEU A 41 17.88 8.48 -2.68
N PHE A 42 17.40 7.43 -2.01
CA PHE A 42 17.05 6.22 -2.73
C PHE A 42 16.00 6.65 -3.73
N GLY A 43 16.36 6.62 -5.02
CA GLY A 43 15.40 6.81 -6.09
C GLY A 43 14.24 5.88 -5.78
N LEU A 44 13.08 6.47 -5.50
CA LEU A 44 11.86 5.73 -5.25
C LEU A 44 11.55 4.98 -6.53
N GLN A 45 12.10 3.77 -6.66
CA GLN A 45 11.56 2.77 -7.54
C GLN A 45 10.12 2.64 -7.06
N LYS A 46 9.15 3.13 -7.84
CA LYS A 46 7.75 2.84 -7.59
C LYS A 46 7.69 1.34 -7.38
N LYS A 47 7.41 0.91 -6.16
CA LYS A 47 7.01 -0.47 -5.91
C LYS A 47 5.81 -0.65 -6.83
N GLN A 48 5.99 -1.38 -7.93
CA GLN A 48 4.87 -1.80 -8.76
C GLN A 48 3.85 -2.33 -7.78
N GLU A 49 2.65 -1.77 -7.86
CA GLU A 49 1.53 -2.06 -6.98
C GLU A 49 1.55 -3.56 -6.75
N ALA A 50 1.99 -3.96 -5.55
CA ALA A 50 2.18 -5.37 -5.27
C ALA A 50 0.83 -5.99 -5.53
N ASP A 51 0.78 -6.89 -6.50
CA ASP A 51 -0.44 -7.52 -7.00
C ASP A 51 -1.31 -7.83 -5.78
N ILE A 52 -2.31 -6.98 -5.53
CA ILE A 52 -3.03 -6.90 -4.25
C ILE A 52 -3.82 -8.20 -4.02
N LEU A 53 -3.82 -9.03 -5.07
CA LEU A 53 -4.61 -10.22 -5.30
C LEU A 53 -3.77 -11.51 -5.23
N GLY A 54 -2.68 -11.50 -4.45
CA GLY A 54 -2.09 -12.73 -3.93
C GLY A 54 -1.61 -13.72 -5.01
N GLY A 55 -1.02 -13.24 -6.10
CA GLY A 55 -0.42 -14.09 -7.13
C GLY A 55 -1.37 -15.13 -7.75
N GLU A 56 -0.81 -16.04 -8.54
CA GLU A 56 -1.61 -16.98 -9.33
C GLU A 56 -2.41 -17.98 -8.48
N LYS A 57 -1.91 -18.29 -7.28
CA LYS A 57 -2.44 -19.32 -6.37
C LYS A 57 -3.74 -18.96 -5.66
N GLN A 58 -4.07 -17.67 -5.55
CA GLN A 58 -5.29 -17.26 -4.84
C GLN A 58 -6.55 -17.53 -5.67
N TRP A 59 -6.42 -17.68 -6.98
CA TRP A 59 -7.53 -18.02 -7.87
C TRP A 59 -7.91 -19.50 -7.84
N ASP A 60 -7.03 -20.38 -7.36
CA ASP A 60 -7.34 -21.82 -7.20
C ASP A 60 -8.38 -22.06 -6.09
N LEU A 61 -8.49 -21.13 -5.14
CA LEU A 61 -9.47 -21.17 -4.04
C LEU A 61 -10.70 -20.30 -4.31
N ALA A 62 -10.71 -19.54 -5.40
CA ALA A 62 -11.80 -18.62 -5.71
C ALA A 62 -13.02 -19.40 -6.24
N ASP A 63 -14.22 -18.94 -5.86
CA ASP A 63 -15.45 -19.52 -6.37
C ASP A 63 -15.60 -19.27 -7.88
N GLN A 64 -16.24 -20.21 -8.57
CA GLN A 64 -16.56 -20.07 -9.99
C GLN A 64 -17.98 -19.54 -10.17
N THR A 65 -18.14 -18.59 -11.09
CA THR A 65 -19.45 -18.06 -11.48
C THR A 65 -19.61 -18.03 -12.99
N ASP A 66 -20.86 -17.98 -13.44
CA ASP A 66 -21.22 -17.85 -14.85
C ASP A 66 -21.10 -16.39 -15.29
N ALA A 67 -19.89 -15.96 -15.65
CA ALA A 67 -19.60 -14.64 -16.21
C ALA A 67 -18.95 -14.76 -17.59
N MET A 68 -19.46 -13.97 -18.55
CA MET A 68 -18.95 -13.96 -19.92
C MET A 68 -17.64 -13.15 -20.01
N CYS A 69 -16.55 -13.81 -20.41
CA CYS A 69 -15.28 -13.14 -20.62
C CYS A 69 -15.35 -12.21 -21.85
N PRO A 70 -14.96 -10.92 -21.72
CA PRO A 70 -15.00 -9.97 -22.83
C PRO A 70 -13.99 -10.28 -23.95
N LEU A 71 -12.99 -11.12 -23.69
CA LEU A 71 -11.93 -11.43 -24.64
C LEU A 71 -12.19 -12.73 -25.44
N CYS A 72 -12.56 -13.81 -24.75
CA CYS A 72 -12.71 -15.13 -25.36
C CYS A 72 -14.17 -15.65 -25.40
N SER A 73 -15.14 -14.86 -24.89
CA SER A 73 -16.56 -15.21 -24.85
C SER A 73 -16.89 -16.49 -24.07
N HIS A 74 -15.95 -17.01 -23.27
CA HIS A 74 -16.21 -18.13 -22.38
C HIS A 74 -17.12 -17.71 -21.22
N ARG A 75 -18.02 -18.59 -20.77
CA ARG A 75 -19.05 -18.28 -19.77
C ARG A 75 -18.65 -18.55 -18.33
N LYS A 76 -17.45 -19.08 -18.05
CA LYS A 76 -16.99 -19.36 -16.68
C LYS A 76 -15.82 -18.48 -16.29
N ALA A 77 -15.92 -17.89 -15.10
CA ALA A 77 -14.86 -17.09 -14.50
C ALA A 77 -14.75 -17.39 -12.99
N TYR A 78 -13.54 -17.31 -12.47
CA TYR A 78 -13.32 -17.20 -11.03
C TYR A 78 -13.68 -15.80 -10.59
N PHE A 79 -14.32 -15.65 -9.43
CA PHE A 79 -14.64 -14.34 -8.88
C PHE A 79 -14.27 -14.25 -7.41
N PHE A 80 -13.92 -13.04 -6.97
CA PHE A 80 -13.91 -12.68 -5.57
C PHE A 80 -14.27 -11.21 -5.43
N GLN A 81 -14.70 -10.84 -4.24
CA GLN A 81 -15.10 -9.48 -3.93
C GLN A 81 -14.15 -8.89 -2.90
N MET A 82 -13.69 -7.66 -3.13
CA MET A 82 -12.75 -6.99 -2.24
C MET A 82 -13.16 -5.53 -2.04
N GLN A 83 -13.11 -5.08 -0.79
CA GLN A 83 -13.32 -3.69 -0.44
C GLN A 83 -12.04 -2.89 -0.70
N THR A 84 -12.02 -2.18 -1.82
CA THR A 84 -10.88 -1.31 -2.19
C THR A 84 -11.10 0.16 -1.79
N ARG A 85 -12.26 0.50 -1.19
CA ARG A 85 -12.73 1.88 -0.96
C ARG A 85 -13.40 2.03 0.41
N SER A 86 -13.78 3.26 0.77
CA SER A 86 -14.52 3.55 2.01
C SER A 86 -15.82 2.74 2.12
N ALA A 87 -16.30 2.54 3.34
CA ALA A 87 -17.46 1.68 3.65
C ALA A 87 -18.79 2.09 2.98
N ASP A 88 -18.86 3.31 2.44
CA ASP A 88 -20.04 3.86 1.76
C ASP A 88 -20.20 3.39 0.30
N GLU A 89 -19.20 2.75 -0.31
CA GLU A 89 -19.29 2.22 -1.68
C GLU A 89 -19.52 0.69 -1.70
N PRO A 90 -20.27 0.16 -2.69
CA PRO A 90 -20.47 -1.27 -2.83
C PRO A 90 -19.14 -1.99 -3.11
N MET A 91 -19.10 -3.28 -2.75
CA MET A 91 -17.90 -4.10 -2.87
C MET A 91 -17.50 -4.27 -4.34
N SER A 92 -16.23 -4.00 -4.66
CA SER A 92 -15.70 -4.23 -6.00
C SER A 92 -15.53 -5.72 -6.27
N THR A 93 -16.10 -6.22 -7.37
CA THR A 93 -15.98 -7.62 -7.79
C THR A 93 -14.90 -7.75 -8.86
N PHE A 94 -13.99 -8.71 -8.68
CA PHE A 94 -12.93 -9.02 -9.63
C PHE A 94 -13.17 -10.40 -10.22
N TYR A 95 -13.00 -10.51 -11.53
CA TYR A 95 -13.15 -11.75 -12.27
C TYR A 95 -11.84 -12.15 -12.96
N ARG A 96 -11.60 -13.46 -13.09
CA ARG A 96 -10.55 -14.05 -13.92
C ARG A 96 -11.13 -15.16 -14.77
N CYS A 97 -10.92 -15.08 -16.09
CA CYS A 97 -11.38 -16.13 -16.99
C CYS A 97 -10.63 -17.45 -16.72
N VAL A 98 -11.37 -18.56 -16.65
CA VAL A 98 -10.81 -19.90 -16.46
C VAL A 98 -9.93 -20.33 -17.65
N GLN A 99 -10.23 -19.86 -18.85
CA GLN A 99 -9.57 -20.30 -20.09
C GLN A 99 -8.40 -19.42 -20.51
N CYS A 100 -8.58 -18.09 -20.54
CA CYS A 100 -7.56 -17.15 -21.06
C CYS A 100 -6.80 -16.41 -19.95
N GLY A 101 -7.22 -16.55 -18.69
CA GLY A 101 -6.60 -15.85 -17.56
C GLY A 101 -6.80 -14.33 -17.54
N TYR A 102 -7.58 -13.77 -18.47
CA TYR A 102 -7.90 -12.34 -18.50
C TYR A 102 -8.64 -11.93 -17.24
N GLN A 103 -8.18 -10.85 -16.61
CA GLN A 103 -8.76 -10.30 -15.40
C GLN A 103 -9.52 -9.02 -15.72
N TRP A 104 -10.72 -8.87 -15.15
CA TRP A 104 -11.49 -7.64 -15.26
C TRP A 104 -12.22 -7.33 -13.95
N LYS A 105 -12.56 -6.06 -13.78
CA LYS A 105 -13.25 -5.54 -12.61
C LYS A 105 -14.67 -5.14 -13.00
N GLU A 106 -15.64 -5.48 -12.15
CA GLU A 106 -17.03 -5.02 -12.21
C GLU A 106 -17.37 -4.35 -10.87
N ASN A 107 -18.12 -3.26 -10.94
CA ASN A 107 -18.22 -2.28 -9.89
C ASN A 107 -19.68 -1.89 -9.64
#